data_AF-A0A7Y7YGR4-F1
#
_entry.id   AF-A0A7Y7YGR4-F1
#
_cell.length_a   1.000
_cell.length_b   1.000
_cell.length_c   1.000
_cell.angle_alpha   90.00
_cell.angle_beta   90.00
_cell.angle_gamma   90.00
#
_symmetry.space_group_name_H-M   'P 1'
#
loop_
_entity.id
_entity.type
_entity.pdbx_description
1 polymer ?
#
loop_
_entity_poly.entity_id
_entity_poly.type
_entity_poly.pdbx_seq_one_letter_code
_entity_poly.pdbx_strand_id
1 'polypeptide(L)'
;MIDRLLLSRLPTPTPIKLASLSPTEAVDHLRHAAHLCLDGARTLAFQNDQQQELGNKLILDAIAFYDTALLRQRHPTSLTPTATTRFNACADPLPGSPTPWEKQFAHEIASGARCAGRWVERQTTQPLWWELIKARRDYPEGDRREAFEAGFLRYLQQRLIAAQYRSARSLSPR
;
A
#
# COMPACT_ATOMS: atom_id res chain seq x y z
N MET A 1 25.38 15.93 -23.29
CA MET A 1 24.18 16.13 -24.12
C MET A 1 23.95 14.85 -24.89
N ILE A 2 22.90 14.08 -24.60
CA ILE A 2 22.66 12.77 -25.25
C ILE A 2 22.17 13.04 -26.67
N ASP A 3 22.82 12.42 -27.65
CA ASP A 3 22.55 12.60 -29.07
C ASP A 3 21.21 11.92 -29.46
N ARG A 4 20.25 12.68 -29.98
CA ARG A 4 18.89 12.20 -30.31
C ARG A 4 18.91 11.09 -31.37
N LEU A 5 19.95 11.03 -32.20
CA LEU A 5 20.17 9.97 -33.20
C LEU A 5 20.42 8.59 -32.58
N LEU A 6 20.89 8.54 -31.33
CA LEU A 6 21.07 7.28 -30.59
C LEU A 6 19.73 6.75 -30.09
N LEU A 7 18.80 7.63 -29.72
CA LEU A 7 17.45 7.24 -29.28
C LEU A 7 16.60 6.69 -30.45
N SER A 8 16.81 7.17 -31.67
CA SER A 8 16.12 6.65 -32.87
C SER A 8 16.62 5.27 -33.31
N ARG A 9 17.74 4.80 -32.77
CA ARG A 9 18.28 3.45 -33.02
C ARG A 9 17.90 2.44 -31.94
N LEU A 10 17.20 2.89 -30.88
CA LEU A 10 16.68 1.97 -29.89
C LEU A 10 15.62 1.08 -30.55
N PRO A 11 15.63 -0.24 -30.28
CA PRO A 11 14.58 -1.12 -30.75
C PRO A 11 13.23 -0.53 -30.35
N THR A 12 12.30 -0.47 -31.29
CA THR A 12 10.93 -0.04 -31.00
C THR A 12 10.42 -0.89 -29.85
N PRO A 13 10.00 -0.27 -28.73
CA PRO A 13 9.57 -1.01 -27.56
C PRO A 13 8.39 -1.88 -27.98
N THR A 14 8.62 -3.19 -28.09
CA THR A 14 7.54 -4.13 -28.35
C THR A 14 6.60 -4.05 -27.15
N PRO A 15 5.33 -3.64 -27.34
CA PRO A 15 4.41 -3.55 -26.23
C PRO A 15 4.27 -4.94 -25.61
N ILE A 16 4.70 -5.08 -24.34
CA ILE A 16 4.59 -6.34 -23.63
C ILE A 16 3.11 -6.67 -23.55
N LYS A 17 2.68 -7.69 -24.31
CA LYS A 17 1.32 -8.22 -24.22
C LYS A 17 1.21 -8.98 -22.90
N LEU A 18 0.87 -8.27 -21.83
CA LEU A 18 0.69 -8.84 -20.48
C LEU A 18 -0.36 -9.98 -20.46
N ALA A 19 -1.21 -10.08 -21.48
CA ALA A 19 -2.20 -11.15 -21.65
C ALA A 19 -1.63 -12.49 -22.15
N SER A 20 -0.41 -12.51 -22.73
CA SER A 20 0.25 -13.74 -23.20
C SER A 20 1.25 -14.31 -22.21
N LEU A 21 1.49 -13.62 -21.09
CA LEU A 21 2.43 -14.03 -20.05
C LEU A 21 1.70 -14.82 -18.96
N SER A 22 2.44 -15.67 -18.24
CA SER A 22 1.87 -16.32 -17.06
C SER A 22 1.48 -15.26 -16.01
N PRO A 23 0.49 -15.53 -15.14
CA PRO A 23 0.06 -14.57 -14.12
C PRO A 23 1.22 -14.06 -13.24
N THR A 24 2.18 -14.94 -12.93
CA THR A 24 3.37 -14.62 -12.13
C THR A 24 4.33 -13.70 -12.88
N GLU A 25 4.67 -14.02 -14.13
CA GLU A 25 5.54 -13.19 -14.96
C GLU A 25 4.90 -11.82 -15.22
N ALA A 26 3.59 -11.77 -15.48
CA ALA A 26 2.87 -10.51 -15.67
C ALA A 26 2.93 -9.62 -14.42
N VAL A 27 2.86 -10.20 -13.22
CA VAL A 27 3.01 -9.48 -11.95
C VAL A 27 4.43 -8.97 -11.78
N ASP A 28 5.44 -9.77 -12.08
CA ASP A 28 6.85 -9.37 -11.95
C ASP A 28 7.22 -8.26 -12.95
N HIS A 29 6.71 -8.33 -14.18
CA HIS A 29 6.87 -7.26 -15.17
C HIS A 29 6.19 -5.96 -14.74
N LEU A 30 5.01 -6.01 -14.13
CA LEU A 30 4.32 -4.84 -13.61
C LEU A 30 5.09 -4.20 -12.44
N ARG A 31 5.61 -5.01 -11.50
CA ARG A 31 6.46 -4.52 -10.42
C ARG A 31 7.74 -3.89 -10.96
N HIS A 32 8.37 -4.53 -11.94
CA HIS A 32 9.58 -4.01 -12.57
C HIS A 32 9.32 -2.67 -13.26
N ALA A 33 8.21 -2.53 -14.00
CA ALA A 33 7.80 -1.26 -14.61
C ALA A 33 7.57 -0.16 -13.56
N ALA A 34 6.92 -0.50 -12.44
CA ALA A 34 6.72 0.44 -11.33
C ALA A 34 8.04 0.94 -10.74
N HIS A 35 9.02 0.03 -10.56
CA HIS A 35 10.37 0.40 -10.10
C HIS A 35 11.07 1.37 -11.07
N LEU A 36 11.00 1.11 -12.38
CA LEU A 36 11.58 2.01 -13.38
C LEU A 36 10.95 3.41 -13.34
N CYS A 37 9.63 3.49 -13.13
CA CYS A 37 8.94 4.79 -12.97
C CYS A 37 9.42 5.53 -11.71
N LEU A 38 9.56 4.85 -10.58
CA LEU A 38 10.05 5.46 -9.33
C LEU A 38 11.52 5.89 -9.41
N ASP A 39 12.37 5.08 -10.04
CA ASP A 39 13.77 5.42 -10.27
C ASP A 39 13.89 6.61 -11.22
N GLY A 40 13.07 6.64 -12.29
CA GLY A 40 12.93 7.79 -13.16
C GLY A 40 12.55 9.05 -12.39
N ALA A 41 11.50 8.99 -11.55
CA ALA A 41 11.05 10.11 -10.74
C ALA A 41 12.12 10.59 -9.75
N ARG A 42 12.90 9.68 -9.16
CA ARG A 42 14.03 10.01 -8.26
C ARG A 42 15.17 10.74 -8.95
N THR A 43 15.42 10.46 -10.22
CA THR A 43 16.49 11.12 -10.99
C THR A 43 16.14 12.54 -11.43
N LEU A 44 14.89 12.97 -11.28
CA LEU A 44 14.49 14.33 -11.63
C LEU A 44 14.93 15.31 -10.55
N ALA A 45 15.57 16.40 -10.97
CA ALA A 45 16.05 17.45 -10.08
C ALA A 45 14.97 18.49 -9.69
N PHE A 46 13.73 18.34 -10.20
CA PHE A 46 12.58 19.23 -9.96
C PHE A 46 12.90 20.73 -10.15
N GLN A 47 13.67 21.08 -11.19
CA GLN A 47 14.12 22.45 -11.40
C GLN A 47 13.11 23.29 -12.20
N ASN A 48 12.13 22.66 -12.85
CA ASN A 48 11.09 23.32 -13.61
C ASN A 48 9.74 22.59 -13.49
N ASP A 49 8.66 23.30 -13.80
CA ASP A 49 7.29 22.77 -13.69
C ASP A 49 7.07 21.54 -14.57
N GLN A 50 7.73 21.46 -15.73
CA GLN A 50 7.67 20.30 -16.61
C GLN A 50 8.29 19.04 -15.99
N GLN A 51 9.43 19.16 -15.29
CA GLN A 51 10.04 18.05 -14.56
C GLN A 51 9.19 17.64 -13.36
N GLN A 52 8.54 18.59 -12.69
CA GLN A 52 7.61 18.30 -11.61
C GLN A 52 6.36 17.56 -12.10
N GLU A 53 5.76 18.00 -13.20
CA GLU A 53 4.63 17.31 -13.83
C GLU A 53 5.02 15.90 -14.28
N LEU A 54 6.20 15.75 -14.90
CA LEU A 54 6.71 14.46 -15.34
C LEU A 54 7.01 13.54 -14.14
N GLY A 55 7.56 14.07 -13.05
CA GLY A 55 7.79 13.31 -11.82
C GLY A 55 6.47 12.84 -11.19
N ASN A 56 5.48 13.72 -11.10
CA ASN A 56 4.14 13.36 -10.62
C ASN A 56 3.49 12.28 -11.48
N LYS A 57 3.61 12.41 -12.81
CA LYS A 57 3.11 11.40 -13.75
C LYS A 57 3.78 10.04 -13.55
N LEU A 58 5.10 10.01 -13.42
CA LEU A 58 5.84 8.77 -13.17
C LEU A 58 5.42 8.11 -11.83
N ILE A 59 5.20 8.91 -10.78
CA ILE A 59 4.71 8.40 -9.50
C ILE A 59 3.30 7.82 -9.63
N LEU A 60 2.39 8.50 -10.34
CA LEU A 60 1.04 8.02 -10.60
C LEU A 60 1.04 6.73 -11.42
N ASP A 61 1.88 6.66 -12.46
CA ASP A 61 2.05 5.46 -13.29
C ASP A 61 2.59 4.29 -12.45
N ALA A 62 3.56 4.53 -11.55
CA ALA A 62 4.09 3.52 -10.64
C ALA A 62 3.01 2.96 -9.69
N ILE A 63 2.17 3.84 -9.13
CA ILE A 63 1.03 3.43 -8.28
C ILE A 63 0.09 2.53 -9.09
N ALA A 64 -0.30 2.96 -10.29
CA ALA A 64 -1.18 2.18 -11.16
C ALA A 64 -0.61 0.79 -11.49
N PHE A 65 0.69 0.68 -11.73
CA PHE A 65 1.35 -0.61 -11.97
C PHE A 65 1.36 -1.51 -10.73
N TYR A 66 1.66 -0.99 -9.55
CA TYR A 66 1.59 -1.79 -8.32
C TYR A 66 0.17 -2.22 -7.99
N ASP A 67 -0.82 -1.35 -8.14
CA ASP A 67 -2.22 -1.69 -7.95
C ASP A 67 -2.65 -2.80 -8.90
N THR A 68 -2.27 -2.70 -10.18
CA THR A 68 -2.55 -3.74 -11.18
C THR A 68 -1.86 -5.06 -10.83
N ALA A 69 -0.62 -5.03 -10.34
CA ALA A 69 0.13 -6.21 -9.92
C ALA A 69 -0.53 -6.88 -8.70
N LEU A 70 -0.94 -6.10 -7.71
CA LEU A 70 -1.63 -6.57 -6.51
C LEU A 70 -3.00 -7.18 -6.85
N LEU A 71 -3.76 -6.55 -7.75
CA LEU A 71 -5.03 -7.08 -8.22
C LEU A 71 -4.85 -8.42 -8.93
N ARG A 72 -3.86 -8.53 -9.82
CA ARG A 72 -3.55 -9.79 -10.52
C ARG A 72 -3.04 -10.89 -9.61
N GLN A 73 -2.26 -10.55 -8.59
CA GLN A 73 -1.78 -11.51 -7.60
C GLN A 73 -2.94 -12.07 -6.74
N ARG A 74 -3.95 -11.24 -6.44
CA ARG A 74 -5.12 -11.66 -5.65
C ARG A 74 -6.16 -12.44 -6.46
N HIS A 75 -6.25 -12.19 -7.76
CA HIS A 75 -7.21 -12.82 -8.66
C HIS A 75 -6.51 -13.29 -9.94
N PRO A 76 -5.89 -14.50 -9.94
CA PRO A 76 -5.19 -15.02 -11.11
C PRO A 76 -6.11 -15.28 -12.32
N THR A 77 -7.43 -15.23 -12.13
CA THR A 77 -8.42 -15.45 -13.18
C THR A 77 -9.62 -14.53 -13.01
N SER A 78 -9.73 -13.49 -13.85
CA SER A 78 -10.97 -12.91 -14.39
C SER A 78 -10.71 -11.45 -14.81
N LEU A 79 -10.34 -11.25 -16.08
CA LEU A 79 -10.46 -9.95 -16.73
C LEU A 79 -11.94 -9.77 -17.13
N THR A 80 -12.70 -9.09 -16.28
CA THR A 80 -13.99 -8.49 -16.64
C THR A 80 -14.08 -7.08 -16.03
N PRO A 81 -14.18 -6.03 -16.85
CA PRO A 81 -14.26 -4.65 -16.37
C PRO A 81 -15.71 -4.31 -16.00
N THR A 82 -16.27 -4.99 -15.00
CA THR A 82 -17.56 -4.66 -14.38
C THR A 82 -17.68 -5.45 -13.08
N ALA A 83 -16.89 -5.06 -12.09
CA ALA A 83 -17.12 -5.54 -10.74
C ALA A 83 -16.81 -4.40 -9.79
N THR A 84 -17.88 -3.83 -9.23
CA THR A 84 -17.90 -3.08 -7.99
C THR A 84 -16.75 -3.55 -7.10
N THR A 85 -15.80 -2.63 -6.86
CA THR A 85 -14.66 -2.82 -5.98
C THR A 85 -15.15 -3.24 -4.60
N ARG A 86 -15.32 -4.54 -4.38
CA ARG A 86 -15.24 -5.11 -3.05
C ARG A 86 -13.76 -5.10 -2.73
N PHE A 87 -13.33 -4.09 -1.99
CA PHE A 87 -12.15 -4.21 -1.16
C PHE A 87 -12.32 -5.51 -0.38
N ASN A 88 -11.53 -6.53 -0.71
CA ASN A 88 -11.39 -7.69 0.15
C ASN A 88 -10.72 -7.18 1.42
N ALA A 89 -11.57 -6.68 2.33
CA ALA A 89 -11.37 -6.78 3.76
C ALA A 89 -10.87 -8.19 4.01
N CYS A 90 -9.64 -8.28 4.46
CA CYS A 90 -9.02 -9.53 4.82
C CYS A 90 -9.89 -10.15 5.92
N ALA A 91 -10.44 -11.31 5.58
CA ALA A 91 -11.32 -12.17 6.38
C ALA A 91 -12.66 -11.54 6.78
N ASP A 92 -13.70 -12.36 6.70
CA ASP A 92 -14.88 -12.25 7.55
C ASP A 92 -14.48 -11.84 8.98
N PRO A 93 -15.38 -11.22 9.77
CA PRO A 93 -15.18 -11.04 11.20
C PRO A 93 -15.21 -12.41 11.88
N LEU A 94 -14.19 -13.22 11.66
CA LEU A 94 -13.95 -14.41 12.43
C LEU A 94 -13.28 -13.95 13.72
N PRO A 95 -13.92 -14.15 14.88
CA PRO A 95 -13.29 -13.84 16.16
C PRO A 95 -12.11 -14.81 16.34
N GLY A 96 -10.89 -14.30 16.18
CA GLY A 96 -9.68 -14.96 16.67
C GLY A 96 -9.10 -16.05 15.77
N SER A 97 -8.53 -15.67 14.62
CA SER A 97 -7.32 -16.39 14.18
C SER A 97 -6.14 -15.81 14.96
N PRO A 98 -5.57 -16.57 15.92
CA PRO A 98 -4.47 -16.06 16.70
C PRO A 98 -3.26 -15.95 15.78
N THR A 99 -2.81 -14.71 15.57
CA THR A 99 -1.47 -14.51 15.01
C THR A 99 -0.46 -15.27 15.90
N PRO A 100 0.65 -15.81 15.36
CA PRO A 100 1.63 -16.58 16.13
C PRO A 100 2.12 -15.87 17.41
N TRP A 101 2.03 -14.54 17.43
CA TRP A 101 2.41 -13.66 18.54
C TRP A 101 1.36 -13.53 19.66
N GLU A 102 0.10 -13.93 19.47
CA GLU A 102 -1.02 -13.54 20.35
C GLU A 102 -0.93 -14.11 21.78
N LYS A 103 -0.21 -15.22 22.01
CA LYS A 103 -0.03 -15.77 23.37
C LYS A 103 1.20 -15.23 24.10
N GLN A 104 2.28 -14.94 23.38
CA GLN A 104 3.56 -14.54 23.98
C GLN A 104 3.68 -13.03 24.15
N PHE A 105 3.07 -12.25 23.25
CA PHE A 105 3.18 -10.79 23.21
C PHE A 105 1.81 -10.10 23.28
N ALA A 106 0.83 -10.75 23.91
CA ALA A 106 -0.52 -10.23 24.08
C ALA A 106 -0.52 -8.84 24.72
N HIS A 107 0.42 -8.62 25.65
CA HIS A 107 0.53 -7.37 26.39
C HIS A 107 1.00 -6.23 25.47
N GLU A 108 2.02 -6.48 24.65
CA GLU A 108 2.59 -5.55 23.69
C GLU A 108 1.58 -5.20 22.59
N ILE A 109 0.89 -6.20 22.05
CA ILE A 109 -0.19 -6.02 21.08
C ILE A 109 -1.30 -5.14 21.66
N ALA A 110 -1.77 -5.44 22.87
CA ALA A 110 -2.80 -4.65 23.54
C ALA A 110 -2.32 -3.22 23.84
N SER A 111 -1.03 -3.05 24.14
CA SER A 111 -0.40 -1.75 24.37
C SER A 111 -0.34 -0.92 23.09
N GLY A 112 0.02 -1.53 21.96
CA GLY A 112 -0.03 -0.92 20.62
C GLY A 112 -1.43 -0.46 20.26
N ALA A 113 -2.43 -1.33 20.45
CA ALA A 113 -3.83 -1.01 20.19
C ALA A 113 -4.33 0.16 21.07
N ARG A 114 -3.99 0.18 22.37
CA ARG A 114 -4.32 1.30 23.27
C ARG A 114 -3.64 2.60 22.82
N CYS A 115 -2.41 2.54 22.35
CA CYS A 115 -1.69 3.72 21.87
C CYS A 115 -2.37 4.31 20.63
N ALA A 116 -2.69 3.47 19.65
CA ALA A 116 -3.44 3.88 18.47
C ALA A 116 -4.84 4.43 18.83
N GLY A 117 -5.54 3.77 19.76
CA GLY A 117 -6.84 4.23 20.26
C GLY A 117 -6.79 5.62 20.88
N ARG A 118 -5.80 5.89 21.74
CA ARG A 118 -5.60 7.23 22.31
C ARG A 118 -5.37 8.29 21.23
N TRP A 119 -4.64 7.99 20.16
CA TRP A 119 -4.42 8.91 19.05
C TRP A 119 -5.68 9.15 18.22
N VAL A 120 -6.52 8.12 18.02
CA VAL A 120 -7.78 8.26 17.28
C VAL A 120 -8.83 9.04 18.09
N GLU A 121 -8.90 8.80 19.40
CA GLU A 121 -9.90 9.40 20.29
C GLU A 121 -9.57 10.83 20.68
N ARG A 122 -8.29 11.09 21.01
CA ARG A 122 -7.83 12.45 21.24
C ARG A 122 -7.63 13.05 19.86
N GLN A 123 -8.34 14.12 19.52
CA GLN A 123 -8.06 14.92 18.32
C GLN A 123 -6.69 15.62 18.47
N THR A 124 -5.63 14.82 18.58
CA THR A 124 -4.28 15.29 18.84
C THR A 124 -3.78 16.01 17.60
N THR A 125 -3.05 17.09 17.83
CA THR A 125 -2.40 17.87 16.76
C THR A 125 -1.16 17.16 16.21
N GLN A 126 -0.72 16.06 16.84
CA GLN A 126 0.50 15.37 16.45
C GLN A 126 0.21 14.32 15.37
N PRO A 127 1.09 14.21 14.36
CA PRO A 127 0.88 13.28 13.27
C PRO A 127 1.04 11.83 13.75
N LEU A 128 0.30 10.93 13.12
CA LEU A 128 0.24 9.50 13.49
C LEU A 128 1.62 8.85 13.64
N TRP A 129 2.52 9.12 12.70
CA TRP A 129 3.86 8.54 12.67
C TRP A 129 4.70 8.96 13.89
N TRP A 130 4.46 10.16 14.43
CA TRP A 130 5.19 10.67 15.58
C TRP A 130 4.79 9.94 16.87
N GLU A 131 3.49 9.71 17.08
CA GLU A 131 3.02 8.91 18.23
C GLU A 131 3.54 7.46 18.17
N LEU A 132 3.60 6.88 16.97
CA LEU A 132 4.18 5.55 16.79
C LEU A 132 5.67 5.53 17.18
N ILE A 133 6.49 6.44 16.64
CA ILE A 133 7.93 6.48 16.95
C ILE A 133 8.16 6.75 18.45
N LYS A 134 7.38 7.64 19.05
CA LYS A 134 7.48 7.97 20.47
C LYS A 134 7.19 6.76 21.35
N ALA A 135 6.09 6.06 21.12
CA ALA A 135 5.70 4.89 21.90
C ALA A 135 6.60 3.67 21.63
N ARG A 136 7.15 3.57 20.41
CA ARG A 136 8.10 2.51 20.03
C ARG A 136 9.40 2.54 20.84
N ARG A 137 9.82 3.72 21.32
CA ARG A 137 11.04 3.88 22.12
C ARG A 137 11.01 3.11 23.44
N ASP A 138 9.81 2.81 23.95
CA ASP A 138 9.64 2.09 25.21
C ASP A 138 9.87 0.57 25.06
N TYR A 139 10.04 0.07 23.83
CA TYR A 139 10.27 -1.34 23.54
C TYR A 139 11.66 -1.57 22.93
N PRO A 140 12.45 -2.54 23.44
CA PRO A 140 13.71 -2.92 22.82
C PRO A 140 13.47 -3.52 21.43
N GLU A 141 14.49 -3.47 20.57
CA GLU A 141 14.43 -4.07 19.23
C GLU A 141 14.23 -5.59 19.32
N GLY A 142 13.41 -6.13 18.40
CA GLY A 142 13.01 -7.53 18.35
C GLY A 142 11.49 -7.73 18.52
N ASP A 143 11.09 -8.98 18.78
CA ASP A 143 9.70 -9.44 18.72
C ASP A 143 8.70 -8.61 19.53
N ARG A 144 9.13 -8.04 20.67
CA ARG A 144 8.28 -7.17 21.51
C ARG A 144 7.89 -5.88 20.81
N ARG A 145 8.83 -5.26 20.10
CA ARG A 145 8.60 -4.04 19.33
C ARG A 145 7.72 -4.33 18.12
N GLU A 146 8.00 -5.42 17.41
CA GLU A 146 7.18 -5.86 16.28
C GLU A 146 5.73 -6.17 16.69
N ALA A 147 5.55 -6.86 17.83
CA ALA A 147 4.23 -7.15 18.38
C ALA A 147 3.46 -5.87 18.78
N PHE A 148 4.15 -4.89 19.35
CA PHE A 148 3.57 -3.57 19.62
C PHE A 148 3.12 -2.87 18.32
N GLU A 149 4.00 -2.83 17.31
CA GLU A 149 3.70 -2.20 16.01
C GLU A 149 2.53 -2.90 15.30
N ALA A 150 2.49 -4.23 15.35
CA ALA A 150 1.39 -5.02 14.82
C ALA A 150 0.06 -4.69 15.50
N GLY A 151 0.04 -4.60 16.84
CA GLY A 151 -1.14 -4.19 17.60
C GLY A 151 -1.62 -2.77 17.28
N PHE A 152 -0.69 -1.85 17.10
CA PHE A 152 -0.96 -0.47 16.71
C PHE A 152 -1.62 -0.38 15.33
N LEU A 153 -1.03 -1.03 14.32
CA LEU A 153 -1.54 -1.02 12.94
C LEU A 153 -2.87 -1.78 12.81
N ARG A 154 -3.03 -2.91 13.51
CA ARG A 154 -4.27 -3.69 13.50
C ARG A 154 -5.46 -2.88 14.01
N TYR A 155 -5.27 -2.08 15.06
CA TYR A 155 -6.33 -1.19 15.58
C TYR A 155 -6.76 -0.14 14.53
N LEU A 156 -5.79 0.50 13.85
CA LEU A 156 -6.08 1.48 12.81
C LEU A 156 -6.80 0.85 11.61
N GLN A 157 -6.34 -0.33 11.19
CA GLN A 157 -6.97 -1.07 10.11
C GLN A 157 -8.45 -1.37 10.44
N GLN A 158 -8.73 -1.87 11.63
CA GLN A 158 -10.10 -2.12 12.10
C GLN A 158 -10.94 -0.83 12.10
N ARG A 159 -10.36 0.29 12.53
CA ARG A 159 -11.06 1.58 12.56
C ARG A 159 -11.39 2.10 11.17
N LEU A 160 -10.46 2.02 10.23
CA LEU A 160 -10.65 2.42 8.83
C LEU A 160 -11.71 1.56 8.14
N ILE A 161 -11.64 0.24 8.32
CA ILE A 161 -12.65 -0.68 7.81
C ILE A 161 -14.03 -0.32 8.37
N ALA A 162 -14.15 -0.13 9.69
CA ALA A 162 -15.41 0.25 10.32
C ALA A 162 -15.96 1.61 9.83
N ALA A 163 -15.08 2.58 9.54
CA ALA A 163 -15.48 3.86 8.98
C ALA A 163 -16.01 3.72 7.54
N GLN A 164 -15.33 2.94 6.70
CA GLN A 164 -15.76 2.65 5.33
C GLN A 164 -17.13 1.97 5.28
N TYR A 165 -17.38 0.99 6.16
CA TYR A 165 -18.70 0.35 6.26
C TYR A 165 -19.81 1.29 6.73
N ARG A 166 -19.51 2.26 7.60
CA ARG A 166 -20.50 3.28 8.01
C ARG A 166 -20.85 4.22 6.87
N SER A 167 -19.84 4.71 6.13
CA SER A 167 -20.06 5.58 4.97
C SER A 167 -20.83 4.88 3.85
N ALA A 168 -20.60 3.59 3.63
CA ALA A 168 -21.35 2.80 2.65
C ALA A 168 -22.84 2.62 3.04
N ARG A 169 -23.16 2.54 4.34
CA ARG A 169 -24.56 2.46 4.81
C ARG A 169 -25.32 3.79 4.72
N SER A 170 -24.65 4.93 4.86
CA SER A 170 -25.30 6.25 4.75
C SER A 170 -25.64 6.66 3.31
N LEU A 171 -25.07 5.99 2.30
CA LEU A 171 -25.27 6.28 0.88
C LEU A 171 -26.38 5.45 0.22
N SER A 172 -27.13 4.67 0.99
CA SER A 172 -28.32 3.97 0.51
C SER A 172 -29.58 4.72 0.91
N PRO A 173 -30.10 5.68 0.10
CA PRO A 173 -31.46 6.16 0.28
C PRO A 173 -32.43 5.02 -0.10
N ARG A 174 -33.52 4.90 0.66
CA ARG A 174 -34.70 4.13 0.26
C ARG A 174 -35.41 4.80 -0.90
#